data_AF-A0A6N8BAI0-F1
#
_entry.id   AF-A0A6N8BAI0-F1
#
_cell.length_a   1.000
_cell.length_b   1.000
_cell.length_c   1.000
_cell.angle_alpha   90.00
_cell.angle_beta   90.00
_cell.angle_gamma   90.00
#
_symmetry.space_group_name_H-M   'P 1'
#
loop_
_entity.id
_entity.type
_entity.pdbx_description
1 polymer ?
#
loop_
_entity_poly.entity_id
_entity_poly.type
_entity_poly.pdbx_seq_one_letter_code
_entity_poly.pdbx_strand_id
1 'polypeptide(L)'
;MESIATIKARLLVKNLNPAYPLNIKWFVAEVLDKPVEIHQTELDPRCSALVIDKPHYDFIHIGVNKYHPRTRQRFATLHEIGQSTVNIKEILVLLKRRKTRSYEKRQMTSPPNH
;
A
#
# COMPACT_ATOMS: atom_id res chain seq x y z
N MET A 1 -15.65 -20.37 -7.52
CA MET A 1 -16.03 -19.08 -6.90
C MET A 1 -14.78 -18.34 -6.50
N GLU A 2 -14.70 -17.04 -6.79
CA GLU A 2 -13.55 -16.22 -6.41
C GLU A 2 -13.62 -15.81 -4.92
N SER A 3 -12.49 -15.77 -4.22
CA SER A 3 -12.46 -15.41 -2.80
C SER A 3 -12.76 -13.92 -2.59
N ILE A 4 -13.35 -13.57 -1.44
CA ILE A 4 -13.61 -12.18 -1.05
C ILE A 4 -12.30 -11.36 -1.02
N ALA A 5 -11.19 -11.98 -0.60
CA ALA A 5 -9.87 -11.34 -0.56
C ALA A 5 -9.39 -10.96 -1.98
N THR A 6 -9.58 -11.86 -2.95
CA THR A 6 -9.21 -11.63 -4.35
C THR A 6 -10.02 -10.48 -4.96
N ILE A 7 -11.34 -10.47 -4.72
CA ILE A 7 -12.23 -9.38 -5.19
C ILE A 7 -11.79 -8.04 -4.61
N LYS A 8 -11.51 -7.99 -3.30
CA LYS A 8 -11.05 -6.77 -2.62
C LYS A 8 -9.70 -6.28 -3.14
N ALA A 9 -8.74 -7.18 -3.37
CA ALA A 9 -7.44 -6.82 -3.93
C ALA A 9 -7.57 -6.24 -5.34
N ARG A 10 -8.41 -6.83 -6.21
CA ARG A 10 -8.67 -6.27 -7.54
C ARG A 10 -9.30 -4.88 -7.49
N LEU A 11 -10.27 -4.66 -6.60
CA LEU A 11 -10.88 -3.35 -6.41
C LEU A 11 -9.86 -2.31 -5.94
N LEU A 12 -8.95 -2.69 -5.05
CA LEU A 12 -7.86 -1.83 -4.58
C LEU A 12 -6.95 -1.41 -5.74
N VAL A 13 -6.44 -2.38 -6.51
CA VAL A 13 -5.58 -2.11 -7.67
C VAL A 13 -6.30 -1.26 -8.72
N LYS A 14 -7.56 -1.57 -9.02
CA LYS A 14 -8.38 -0.80 -9.99
C LYS A 14 -8.58 0.65 -9.55
N ASN A 15 -8.82 0.89 -8.26
CA ASN A 15 -9.06 2.24 -7.75
C ASN A 15 -7.77 3.06 -7.60
N LEU A 16 -6.67 2.43 -7.18
CA LEU A 16 -5.37 3.09 -7.08
C LEU A 16 -4.72 3.32 -8.45
N ASN A 17 -5.05 2.48 -9.43
CA ASN A 17 -4.50 2.50 -10.79
C ASN A 17 -2.97 2.74 -10.80
N PRO A 18 -2.19 1.88 -10.13
CA PRO A 18 -0.75 2.08 -10.00
C PRO A 18 -0.04 2.07 -11.35
N ALA A 19 0.94 2.95 -11.53
CA ALA A 19 1.85 2.89 -12.66
C ALA A 19 2.73 1.64 -12.58
N TYR A 20 3.03 1.04 -13.74
CA TYR A 20 3.98 -0.06 -13.86
C TYR A 20 5.32 0.46 -14.42
N PRO A 21 6.48 0.05 -13.85
CA PRO A 21 6.63 -0.87 -12.72
C PRO A 21 6.17 -0.26 -11.38
N LEU A 22 5.51 -1.08 -10.54
CA LEU A 22 4.93 -0.60 -9.28
C LEU A 22 5.98 0.01 -8.35
N ASN A 23 5.79 1.30 -8.03
CA ASN A 23 6.55 1.98 -6.98
C ASN A 23 6.01 1.56 -5.61
N ILE A 24 6.75 0.67 -4.94
CA ILE A 24 6.35 0.10 -3.65
C ILE A 24 6.24 1.18 -2.57
N LYS A 25 7.17 2.16 -2.53
CA LYS A 25 7.13 3.24 -1.53
C LYS A 25 5.86 4.07 -1.63
N TRP A 26 5.48 4.43 -2.87
CA TRP A 26 4.22 5.12 -3.12
C TRP A 26 3.01 4.25 -2.75
N PHE A 27 2.98 2.99 -3.19
CA PHE A 27 1.85 2.10 -2.95
C PHE A 27 1.59 1.92 -1.45
N VAL A 28 2.65 1.76 -0.67
CA VAL A 28 2.60 1.66 0.78
C VAL A 28 1.99 2.90 1.44
N ALA A 29 2.42 4.09 1.03
CA ALA A 29 1.87 5.34 1.55
C ALA A 29 0.38 5.56 1.19
N GLU A 30 -0.11 4.89 0.14
CA GLU A 30 -1.53 4.95 -0.25
C GLU A 30 -2.41 3.95 0.50
N VAL A 31 -1.83 2.84 0.98
CA VAL A 31 -2.61 1.73 1.57
C VAL A 31 -2.49 1.61 3.09
N LEU A 32 -1.44 2.18 3.70
CA LEU A 32 -1.20 2.11 5.13
C LEU A 32 -1.31 3.49 5.77
N ASP A 33 -1.94 3.56 6.94
CA ASP A 33 -2.15 4.80 7.68
C ASP A 33 -0.90 5.25 8.47
N LYS A 34 0.10 4.36 8.58
CA LYS A 34 1.39 4.63 9.22
C LYS A 34 2.51 4.68 8.17
N PRO A 35 3.53 5.53 8.36
CA PRO A 35 4.70 5.52 7.52
C PRO A 35 5.43 4.17 7.64
N VAL A 36 6.13 3.79 6.57
CA VAL A 36 6.76 2.47 6.48
C VAL A 36 8.21 2.59 6.07
N GLU A 37 9.05 1.82 6.74
CA GLU A 37 10.45 1.68 6.40
C GLU A 37 10.73 0.26 5.90
N ILE A 38 11.38 0.17 4.73
CA ILE A 38 11.74 -1.11 4.12
C ILE A 38 13.25 -1.28 4.24
N HIS A 39 13.65 -2.33 4.93
CA HIS A 39 15.03 -2.63 5.29
C HIS A 39 15.48 -3.92 4.62
N GLN A 40 16.71 -3.95 4.09
CA GLN A 40 17.33 -5.22 3.70
C GLN A 40 17.99 -5.85 4.92
N THR A 41 17.50 -7.01 5.32
CA THR A 41 17.90 -7.68 6.56
C THR A 41 18.41 -9.09 6.27
N GLU A 42 19.32 -9.56 7.11
CA GLU A 42 19.70 -10.97 7.16
C GLU A 42 18.61 -11.75 7.89
N LEU A 43 17.87 -12.57 7.15
CA LEU A 43 16.81 -13.41 7.67
C LEU A 43 17.12 -14.87 7.35
N ASP A 44 16.49 -15.80 8.09
CA ASP A 44 16.52 -17.23 7.76
C ASP A 44 16.23 -17.41 6.25
N PRO A 45 16.97 -18.25 5.51
CA PRO A 45 16.79 -18.43 4.07
C PRO A 45 15.38 -18.80 3.63
N ARG A 46 14.56 -19.36 4.51
CA ARG A 46 13.15 -19.70 4.26
C ARG A 46 12.23 -18.47 4.41
N CYS A 47 12.64 -17.49 5.22
CA CYS A 47 11.91 -16.25 5.44
C CYS A 47 12.21 -15.26 4.29
N SER A 48 11.16 -14.74 3.65
CA SER A 48 11.30 -13.78 2.54
C SER A 48 11.15 -12.33 3.00
N ALA A 49 10.29 -12.10 3.99
CA ALA A 49 10.12 -10.83 4.66
C ALA A 49 9.57 -11.04 6.09
N LEU A 50 9.75 -10.02 6.93
CA LEU A 50 9.22 -9.94 8.28
C LEU A 50 8.63 -8.54 8.50
N VAL A 51 7.46 -8.48 9.12
CA VAL A 51 6.81 -7.21 9.51
C VAL A 51 6.87 -7.03 11.02
N ILE A 52 7.21 -5.82 11.44
CA ILE A 52 7.10 -5.36 12.81
C ILE A 52 6.20 -4.12 12.81
N ASP A 53 4.96 -4.32 13.28
CA ASP A 53 3.99 -3.26 13.54
C ASP A 53 3.49 -3.40 14.98
N LYS A 54 3.74 -2.38 15.81
CA LYS A 54 3.23 -2.30 17.17
C LYS A 54 2.42 -1.02 17.33
N PRO A 55 1.40 -1.00 18.20
CA PRO A 55 0.57 0.19 18.40
C PRO A 55 1.34 1.46 18.77
N HIS A 56 2.42 1.32 19.54
CA HIS A 56 3.26 2.41 20.02
C HIS A 56 4.45 2.74 19.10
N TYR A 57 4.57 2.09 17.95
CA TYR A 57 5.60 2.42 16.97
C TYR A 57 5.06 3.45 15.97
N ASP A 58 5.89 4.47 15.72
CA ASP A 58 5.62 5.53 14.74
C ASP A 58 5.66 4.99 13.30
N PHE A 59 6.44 3.93 13.06
CA PHE A 59 6.67 3.32 11.75
C PHE A 59 6.33 1.83 11.76
N ILE A 60 5.86 1.35 10.62
CA ILE A 60 5.84 -0.09 10.31
C ILE A 60 7.20 -0.43 9.70
N HIS A 61 7.91 -1.39 10.27
CA HIS A 61 9.19 -1.86 9.74
C HIS A 61 8.99 -3.15 8.96
N ILE A 62 9.45 -3.17 7.72
CA ILE A 62 9.44 -4.36 6.86
C ILE A 62 10.89 -4.75 6.57
N GLY A 63 11.35 -5.85 7.15
CA GLY A 63 12.63 -6.46 6.81
C GLY A 63 12.46 -7.42 5.64
N VAL A 64 13.17 -7.23 4.54
CA VAL A 64 13.22 -8.16 3.39
C VAL A 64 14.54 -8.90 3.39
N ASN A 65 14.49 -10.20 3.08
CA ASN A 65 15.70 -11.02 3.09
C ASN A 65 16.65 -10.59 1.96
N LYS A 66 17.81 -10.04 2.35
CA LYS A 66 18.79 -9.50 1.41
C LYS A 66 19.38 -10.57 0.47
N TYR A 67 19.33 -11.84 0.87
CA TYR A 67 19.87 -12.97 0.10
C TYR A 67 18.91 -13.48 -0.99
N HIS A 68 17.66 -13.03 -1.00
CA HIS A 68 16.69 -13.44 -2.03
C HIS A 68 16.76 -12.56 -3.28
N PRO A 69 16.38 -13.05 -4.46
CA PRO A 69 16.29 -12.23 -5.67
C PRO A 69 15.35 -11.01 -5.48
N ARG A 70 15.66 -9.89 -6.15
CA ARG A 70 14.85 -8.65 -6.05
C ARG A 70 13.37 -8.86 -6.35
N THR A 71 13.02 -9.74 -7.28
CA THR A 71 11.63 -10.09 -7.59
C THR A 71 10.92 -10.73 -6.40
N ARG A 72 11.59 -11.67 -5.71
CA ARG A 72 11.10 -12.30 -4.49
C ARG A 72 11.00 -11.31 -3.34
N GLN A 73 11.99 -10.45 -3.16
CA GLN A 73 11.94 -9.38 -2.16
C GLN A 73 10.72 -8.48 -2.38
N ARG A 74 10.52 -8.00 -3.62
CA ARG A 74 9.36 -7.14 -3.98
C ARG A 74 8.02 -7.84 -3.74
N PHE A 75 7.92 -9.11 -4.15
CA PHE A 75 6.70 -9.89 -3.91
C PHE A 75 6.42 -10.06 -2.42
N ALA A 76 7.44 -10.41 -1.65
CA ALA A 76 7.33 -10.59 -0.21
C ALA A 76 6.90 -9.29 0.49
N THR A 77 7.49 -8.14 0.14
CA THR A 77 7.05 -6.85 0.68
C THR A 77 5.56 -6.61 0.42
N LEU A 78 5.09 -6.81 -0.81
CA LEU A 78 3.69 -6.61 -1.17
C LEU A 78 2.74 -7.59 -0.46
N HIS A 79 3.17 -8.84 -0.29
CA HIS A 79 2.43 -9.86 0.45
C HIS A 79 2.20 -9.41 1.90
N GLU A 80 3.27 -9.00 2.56
CA GLU A 80 3.27 -8.53 3.94
C GLU A 80 2.41 -7.25 4.11
N ILE A 81 2.54 -6.28 3.21
CA ILE A 81 1.69 -5.07 3.21
C ILE A 81 0.21 -5.46 3.10
N GLY A 82 -0.12 -6.41 2.23
CA GLY A 82 -1.48 -6.90 2.06
C GLY A 82 -2.06 -7.56 3.33
N GLN A 83 -1.21 -8.23 4.12
CA GLN A 83 -1.60 -8.77 5.43
C GLN A 83 -1.79 -7.67 6.47
N SER A 84 -0.92 -6.66 6.48
CA SER A 84 -1.02 -5.51 7.39
C SER A 84 -2.22 -4.59 7.10
N THR A 85 -2.74 -4.58 5.87
CA THR A 85 -3.97 -3.85 5.54
C THR A 85 -5.22 -4.53 6.11
N VAL A 86 -5.45 -4.37 7.41
CA VAL A 86 -6.57 -5.01 8.12
C VAL A 86 -7.94 -4.42 7.75
N ASN A 87 -8.03 -3.27 7.06
CA ASN A 87 -9.34 -2.66 6.79
C ASN A 87 -9.47 -2.04 5.39
N ILE A 88 -9.59 -2.88 4.37
CA ILE A 88 -9.89 -2.45 2.99
C ILE A 88 -11.17 -1.58 2.92
N LYS A 89 -12.11 -1.70 3.87
CA LYS A 89 -13.26 -0.79 3.98
C LYS A 89 -12.83 0.66 4.24
N GLU A 90 -11.86 0.88 5.13
CA GLU A 90 -11.33 2.22 5.42
C GLU A 90 -10.53 2.77 4.23
N ILE A 91 -9.74 1.95 3.55
CA ILE A 91 -9.03 2.35 2.32
C ILE A 91 -10.02 2.80 1.24
N LEU A 92 -11.11 2.06 1.01
CA LEU A 92 -12.15 2.46 0.04
C LEU A 92 -12.88 3.75 0.45
N VAL A 93 -13.07 3.98 1.75
CA VAL A 93 -13.64 5.24 2.28
C VAL A 93 -12.66 6.40 2.10
N LEU A 94 -11.37 6.20 2.37
CA LEU A 94 -10.31 7.19 2.17
C LEU A 94 -10.14 7.55 0.69
N LEU A 95 -10.19 6.56 -0.21
CA LEU A 95 -10.15 6.79 -1.67
C LEU A 95 -11.40 7.54 -2.17
N LYS A 96 -12.58 7.25 -1.62
CA LYS A 96 -13.79 8.06 -1.88
C LYS A 96 -13.61 9.51 -1.42
N ARG A 97 -13.07 9.74 -0.21
CA ARG A 97 -12.80 11.09 0.34
C ARG A 97 -11.75 11.87 -0.47
N ARG A 98 -10.74 11.20 -1.04
CA ARG A 98 -9.73 11.82 -1.93
C ARG A 98 -10.31 12.23 -3.29
N LYS A 99 -11.26 11.47 -3.84
CA LYS A 99 -11.99 11.87 -5.06
C LYS A 99 -12.82 13.13 -4.82
N THR A 100 -13.49 13.27 -3.68
CA THR A 100 -14.25 14.50 -3.34
C THR A 100 -13.33 15.71 -3.17
N ARG A 101 -12.21 15.60 -2.43
CA ARG A 101 -11.25 16.71 -2.29
C ARG A 101 -10.61 17.14 -3.62
N SER A 102 -10.29 16.19 -4.49
CA SER A 102 -9.75 16.49 -5.83
C SER A 102 -10.79 17.16 -6.74
N TYR A 103 -12.07 16.84 -6.55
CA TYR A 103 -13.18 17.47 -7.28
C TYR A 103 -13.45 18.89 -6.78
N GLU A 104 -13.47 19.12 -5.46
CA GLU A 104 -13.63 20.45 -4.85
C GLU A 104 -12.49 21.40 -5.24
N LYS A 105 -11.24 20.92 -5.22
CA LYS A 105 -10.09 21.72 -5.70
C LYS A 105 -10.20 22.12 -7.17
N ARG A 106 -10.76 21.27 -8.03
CA ARG A 106 -10.96 21.59 -9.46
C ARG A 106 -12.07 22.61 -9.68
N GLN A 107 -13.10 22.64 -8.83
CA GLN A 107 -14.15 23.66 -8.93
C GLN A 107 -13.69 25.05 -8.45
N MET A 108 -12.74 25.11 -7.51
CA MET A 108 -12.17 26.39 -7.04
C MET A 108 -11.16 27.04 -8.00
N THR A 109 -10.65 26.30 -8.98
CA THR A 109 -9.66 26.80 -9.96
C THR A 109 -10.27 27.25 -11.28
N SER A 110 -11.58 27.15 -11.45
CA SER A 110 -12.26 27.70 -12.62
C SER A 110 -12.54 29.19 -12.37
N PRO A 111 -12.03 30.12 -13.19
CA PRO A 111 -12.41 31.52 -13.08
C PRO A 111 -13.92 31.65 -13.29
N PRO A 112 -14.61 32.60 -12.64
CA PRO A 112 -15.97 32.91 -13.02
C PRO A 112 -15.94 33.38 -14.48
N ASN A 113 -16.64 32.65 -15.35
CA ASN A 113 -16.91 33.11 -16.71
C ASN A 113 -17.69 34.42 -16.59
N HIS A 114 -17.01 35.54 -16.86
CA HIS A 114 -17.62 36.84 -17.12
C HIS A 114 -17.84 37.00 -18.62
#